data_AF-A0A200PSG6-F1
#
_entry.id   AF-A0A200PSG6-F1
#
_cell.length_a   1.000
_cell.length_b   1.000
_cell.length_c   1.000
_cell.angle_alpha   90.00
_cell.angle_beta   90.00
_cell.angle_gamma   90.00
#
_symmetry.space_group_name_H-M   'P 1'
#
loop_
_entity.id
_entity.type
_entity.pdbx_description
1 polymer ?
#
loop_
_entity_poly.entity_id
_entity_poly.type
_entity_poly.pdbx_seq_one_letter_code
_entity_poly.pdbx_strand_id
1 'polypeptide(L)'
;MAILPLQMMFLLNWLNKSLLSILVQAELYRVKRAFDEVEPLYLEAINILEESFGSEDIRSESLTMYASLRVPISGAALHNLGQFYLVQRKLEEARMCYEKEKTVWTEASIAAVSKYGGASAGYRTMLDALIPASAVHQERLNAGDDPSTAFVLSSEAALSGAESTRDMQAQAGRSSYISAEILASVPDPGAMAAAAWYRSAALAIKDKCQAL
;
A
#
# COMPACT_ATOMS: atom_id res chain seq x y z
N MET A 1 -19.49 6.64 -42.13
CA MET A 1 -19.25 5.48 -41.23
C MET A 1 -20.14 5.65 -40.00
N ALA A 2 -21.31 5.02 -40.00
CA ALA A 2 -22.20 5.02 -38.84
C ALA A 2 -21.80 3.84 -37.94
N ILE A 3 -21.41 4.12 -36.70
CA ILE A 3 -21.20 3.09 -35.68
C ILE A 3 -22.58 2.48 -35.41
N LEU A 4 -22.74 1.16 -35.56
CA LEU A 4 -24.00 0.47 -35.33
C LEU A 4 -24.45 0.67 -33.85
N PRO A 5 -25.78 0.82 -33.57
CA PRO A 5 -26.29 1.05 -32.22
C PRO A 5 -25.80 0.04 -31.18
N LEU A 6 -25.54 -1.21 -31.60
CA LEU A 6 -24.99 -2.27 -30.74
C LEU A 6 -23.53 -2.01 -30.31
N GLN A 7 -22.69 -1.49 -31.22
CA GLN A 7 -21.31 -1.13 -30.89
C GLN A 7 -21.27 0.12 -30.01
N MET A 8 -22.21 1.05 -30.19
CA MET A 8 -22.36 2.22 -29.31
C MET A 8 -22.89 1.84 -27.92
N MET A 9 -23.80 0.86 -27.82
CA MET A 9 -24.22 0.26 -26.54
C MET A 9 -23.08 -0.49 -25.85
N PHE A 10 -22.26 -1.24 -26.59
CA PHE A 10 -21.07 -1.90 -26.04
C PHE A 10 -20.04 -0.87 -25.56
N LEU A 11 -19.77 0.18 -26.33
CA LEU A 11 -18.90 1.29 -25.92
C LEU A 11 -19.46 2.07 -24.71
N LEU A 12 -20.77 2.32 -24.65
CA LEU A 12 -21.41 2.96 -23.50
C LEU A 12 -21.41 2.07 -22.26
N ASN A 13 -21.60 0.76 -22.42
CA ASN A 13 -21.52 -0.21 -21.32
C ASN A 13 -20.07 -0.42 -20.85
N TRP A 14 -19.12 -0.39 -21.80
CA TRP A 14 -17.68 -0.42 -21.52
C TRP A 14 -17.19 0.87 -20.88
N LEU A 15 -17.70 2.03 -21.30
CA LEU A 15 -17.45 3.32 -20.67
C LEU A 15 -18.09 3.40 -19.29
N ASN A 16 -19.36 2.96 -19.11
CA ASN A 16 -20.03 2.91 -17.81
C ASN A 16 -19.34 1.96 -16.82
N LYS A 17 -18.80 0.84 -17.31
CA LYS A 17 -18.02 -0.13 -16.51
C LYS A 17 -16.54 0.17 -16.47
N SER A 18 -16.07 1.22 -17.14
CA SER A 18 -14.68 1.62 -17.01
C SER A 18 -14.48 2.12 -15.58
N LEU A 19 -13.44 1.63 -14.91
CA LEU A 19 -13.11 2.02 -13.54
C LEU A 19 -13.08 3.55 -13.36
N LEU A 20 -12.61 4.26 -14.39
CA LEU A 20 -12.60 5.72 -14.44
C LEU A 20 -14.01 6.32 -14.37
N SER A 21 -15.00 5.76 -15.09
CA SER A 21 -16.38 6.24 -15.03
C SER A 21 -16.99 6.01 -13.66
N ILE A 22 -16.78 4.84 -13.06
CA ILE A 22 -17.28 4.50 -11.72
C ILE A 22 -16.72 5.47 -10.67
N LEU A 23 -15.41 5.73 -10.69
CA LEU A 23 -14.76 6.66 -9.77
C LEU A 23 -15.22 8.11 -9.96
N VAL A 24 -15.38 8.57 -11.21
CA VAL A 24 -15.89 9.93 -11.50
C VAL A 24 -17.35 10.07 -11.06
N GLN A 25 -18.16 9.04 -11.24
CA GLN A 25 -19.56 9.03 -10.83
C GLN A 25 -19.70 9.00 -9.30
N ALA A 26 -18.85 8.24 -8.61
CA ALA A 26 -18.76 8.25 -7.15
C ALA A 26 -18.40 9.65 -6.62
N GLU A 27 -17.40 10.33 -7.18
CA GLU A 27 -17.07 11.71 -6.79
C GLU A 27 -18.21 12.70 -7.07
N LEU A 28 -18.89 12.57 -8.21
CA LEU A 28 -20.05 13.41 -8.53
C LEU A 28 -21.19 13.22 -7.53
N TYR A 29 -21.49 11.98 -7.13
CA TYR A 29 -22.52 11.71 -6.12
C TYR A 29 -22.09 12.14 -4.71
N ARG A 30 -20.80 12.04 -4.38
CA ARG A 30 -20.24 12.58 -3.14
C ARG A 30 -20.43 14.09 -3.04
N VAL A 31 -20.13 14.84 -4.11
CA VAL A 31 -20.35 16.30 -4.18
C VAL A 31 -21.83 16.65 -4.08
N LYS A 32 -22.71 15.82 -4.67
CA LYS A 32 -24.18 15.98 -4.59
C LYS A 32 -24.79 15.52 -3.26
N ARG A 33 -23.99 14.97 -2.33
CA ARG A 33 -24.44 14.38 -1.06
C ARG A 33 -25.44 13.23 -1.21
N ALA A 34 -25.44 12.54 -2.35
CA ALA A 34 -26.27 11.37 -2.62
C ALA A 34 -25.56 10.12 -2.10
N PHE A 35 -25.42 10.00 -0.79
CA PHE A 35 -24.49 9.04 -0.18
C PHE A 35 -24.89 7.57 -0.36
N ASP A 36 -26.18 7.26 -0.45
CA ASP A 36 -26.68 5.90 -0.68
C ASP A 36 -26.20 5.31 -2.02
N GLU A 37 -25.90 6.17 -2.99
CA GLU A 37 -25.43 5.79 -4.32
C GLU A 37 -23.89 5.75 -4.43
N VAL A 38 -23.17 6.26 -3.42
CA VAL A 38 -21.69 6.42 -3.45
C VAL A 38 -20.98 5.15 -2.99
N GLU A 39 -21.44 4.57 -1.87
CA GLU A 39 -20.87 3.38 -1.26
C GLU A 39 -20.80 2.17 -2.22
N PRO A 40 -21.89 1.78 -2.93
CA PRO A 40 -21.82 0.66 -3.86
C PRO A 40 -20.86 0.89 -5.03
N LEU A 41 -20.69 2.14 -5.50
CA LEU A 41 -19.77 2.46 -6.59
C LEU A 41 -18.30 2.34 -6.16
N TYR A 42 -17.94 2.78 -4.96
CA TYR A 42 -16.58 2.58 -4.44
C TYR A 42 -16.29 1.10 -4.19
N LEU A 43 -17.26 0.34 -3.66
CA LEU A 43 -17.10 -1.11 -3.45
C LEU A 43 -16.98 -1.87 -4.79
N GLU A 44 -17.78 -1.50 -5.79
CA GLU A 44 -17.66 -2.05 -7.14
C GLU A 44 -16.30 -1.73 -7.77
N ALA A 45 -15.82 -0.49 -7.62
CA ALA A 45 -14.49 -0.11 -8.08
C ALA A 45 -13.38 -0.94 -7.42
N ILE A 46 -13.46 -1.17 -6.11
CA ILE A 46 -12.52 -2.03 -5.37
C ILE A 46 -12.60 -3.47 -5.87
N ASN A 47 -13.80 -4.04 -6.04
CA ASN A 47 -13.98 -5.41 -6.50
C ASN A 47 -13.44 -5.61 -7.94
N ILE A 48 -13.74 -4.67 -8.86
CA ILE A 48 -13.20 -4.71 -10.23
C ILE A 48 -11.67 -4.65 -10.21
N LEU A 49 -11.08 -3.84 -9.32
CA LEU A 49 -9.63 -3.74 -9.16
C LEU A 49 -9.02 -5.05 -8.65
N GLU A 50 -9.61 -5.63 -7.61
CA GLU A 50 -9.18 -6.91 -7.03
C GLU A 50 -9.29 -8.05 -8.05
N GLU A 51 -10.37 -8.12 -8.84
CA GLU A 51 -10.56 -9.12 -9.88
C GLU A 51 -9.62 -8.94 -11.08
N SER A 52 -9.37 -7.69 -11.51
CA SER A 52 -8.62 -7.41 -12.75
C SER A 52 -7.12 -7.51 -12.57
N PHE A 53 -6.61 -7.19 -11.38
CA PHE A 53 -5.18 -7.09 -11.12
C PHE A 53 -4.72 -8.12 -10.08
N GLY A 54 -5.61 -8.73 -9.30
CA GLY A 54 -5.26 -9.55 -8.15
C GLY A 54 -4.87 -8.68 -6.94
N SER A 55 -4.97 -9.24 -5.73
CA SER A 55 -4.70 -8.53 -4.47
C SER A 55 -3.24 -8.05 -4.32
N GLU A 56 -2.33 -8.55 -5.16
CA GLU A 56 -0.88 -8.30 -5.06
C GLU A 56 -0.31 -7.38 -6.16
N ASP A 57 -1.12 -6.91 -7.12
CA ASP A 57 -0.55 -6.30 -8.33
C ASP A 57 -0.47 -4.77 -8.30
N ILE A 58 0.78 -4.33 -8.22
CA ILE A 58 1.26 -2.95 -8.10
C ILE A 58 1.40 -2.30 -9.50
N ARG A 59 1.10 -3.06 -10.57
CA ARG A 59 1.33 -2.69 -11.96
C ARG A 59 0.19 -1.92 -12.63
N SER A 60 -0.61 -1.11 -11.93
CA SER A 60 -1.62 -0.31 -12.63
C SER A 60 -1.02 0.90 -13.37
N GLU A 61 -0.18 0.62 -14.37
CA GLU A 61 0.00 1.45 -15.55
C GLU A 61 -1.27 1.32 -16.41
N SER A 62 -2.33 2.05 -16.05
CA SER A 62 -3.49 2.20 -16.93
C SER A 62 -4.16 3.56 -16.73
N LEU A 63 -3.76 4.49 -17.61
CA LEU A 63 -4.57 5.57 -18.19
C LEU A 63 -5.60 6.24 -17.27
N THR A 64 -5.13 7.05 -16.32
CA THR A 64 -5.91 8.19 -15.81
C THR A 64 -4.99 9.37 -15.54
N MET A 65 -5.58 10.57 -15.45
CA MET A 65 -4.97 11.89 -15.24
C MET A 65 -4.01 12.00 -14.02
N TYR A 66 -3.88 10.92 -13.23
CA TYR A 66 -2.95 10.72 -12.11
C TYR A 66 -1.66 9.95 -12.47
N ALA A 67 -1.35 9.77 -13.76
CA ALA A 67 -0.14 9.09 -14.23
C ALA A 67 1.18 9.68 -13.68
N SER A 68 1.18 10.93 -13.19
CA SER A 68 2.33 11.55 -12.55
C SER A 68 2.57 11.10 -11.10
N LEU A 69 1.60 10.44 -10.45
CA LEU A 69 1.67 10.04 -9.03
C LEU A 69 1.78 8.52 -8.79
N ARG A 70 1.68 7.67 -9.83
CA ARG A 70 1.94 6.21 -9.78
C ARG A 70 1.46 5.54 -8.48
N VAL A 71 0.18 5.69 -8.22
CA VAL A 71 -0.54 5.24 -7.02
C VAL A 71 -1.19 3.87 -7.28
N PRO A 72 -1.12 2.86 -6.38
CA PRO A 72 -1.99 1.70 -6.44
C PRO A 72 -3.45 2.20 -6.38
N ILE A 73 -4.21 1.94 -7.45
CA ILE A 73 -5.55 2.52 -7.62
C ILE A 73 -6.50 2.04 -6.49
N SER A 74 -6.27 0.85 -5.95
CA SER A 74 -6.96 0.33 -4.76
C SER A 74 -6.69 1.17 -3.50
N GLY A 75 -5.46 1.63 -3.29
CA GLY A 75 -5.11 2.55 -2.18
C GLY A 75 -5.84 3.88 -2.27
N ALA A 76 -5.91 4.48 -3.45
CA ALA A 76 -6.67 5.72 -3.67
C ALA A 76 -8.19 5.54 -3.50
N ALA A 77 -8.74 4.40 -3.94
CA ALA A 77 -10.16 4.08 -3.74
C ALA A 77 -10.50 3.92 -2.26
N LEU A 78 -9.65 3.20 -1.51
CA LEU A 78 -9.76 3.06 -0.06
C LEU A 78 -9.65 4.40 0.66
N HIS A 79 -8.73 5.27 0.22
CA HIS A 79 -8.61 6.64 0.73
C HIS A 79 -9.92 7.43 0.59
N ASN A 80 -10.50 7.40 -0.61
CA ASN A 80 -11.73 8.12 -0.92
C ASN A 80 -12.93 7.56 -0.15
N LEU A 81 -13.02 6.23 -0.01
CA LEU A 81 -14.03 5.57 0.81
C LEU A 81 -13.86 5.92 2.30
N GLY A 82 -12.64 5.96 2.81
CA GLY A 82 -12.33 6.41 4.16
C GLY A 82 -12.77 7.85 4.41
N GLN A 83 -12.47 8.76 3.48
CA GLN A 83 -12.93 10.16 3.54
C GLN A 83 -14.46 10.25 3.54
N PHE A 84 -15.13 9.43 2.73
CA PHE A 84 -16.59 9.36 2.67
C PHE A 84 -17.20 8.88 4.00
N TYR A 85 -16.61 7.88 4.64
CA TYR A 85 -17.04 7.42 5.96
C TYR A 85 -16.78 8.44 7.07
N LEU A 86 -15.68 9.20 7.02
CA LEU A 86 -15.42 10.30 7.94
C LEU A 86 -16.52 11.37 7.88
N VAL A 87 -16.97 11.75 6.67
CA VAL A 87 -18.06 12.73 6.48
C VAL A 87 -19.38 12.24 7.11
N GLN A 88 -19.61 10.93 7.12
CA GLN A 88 -20.77 10.31 7.74
C GLN A 88 -20.61 10.01 9.24
N ARG A 89 -19.43 10.30 9.83
CA ARG A 89 -19.05 9.92 11.20
C ARG A 89 -19.05 8.40 11.44
N LYS A 90 -18.91 7.61 10.38
CA LYS A 90 -18.68 6.15 10.40
C LYS A 90 -17.19 5.90 10.70
N LEU A 91 -16.79 6.12 11.95
CA LEU A 91 -15.36 6.19 12.32
C LEU A 91 -14.65 4.84 12.20
N GLU A 92 -15.34 3.74 12.52
CA GLU A 92 -14.72 2.40 12.48
C GLU A 92 -14.53 1.95 11.03
N GLU A 93 -15.53 2.19 10.16
CA GLU A 93 -15.44 1.88 8.75
C GLU A 93 -14.37 2.74 8.04
N ALA A 94 -14.25 4.02 8.42
CA ALA A 94 -13.18 4.89 7.94
C ALA A 94 -11.81 4.37 8.34
N ARG A 95 -11.65 3.97 9.61
CA ARG A 95 -10.42 3.39 10.14
C ARG A 95 -10.02 2.12 9.38
N MET A 96 -10.95 1.20 9.16
CA MET A 96 -10.69 -0.03 8.40
C MET A 96 -10.23 0.28 6.95
N CYS A 97 -10.79 1.31 6.31
CA CYS A 97 -10.35 1.72 4.98
C CYS A 97 -8.90 2.23 4.99
N TYR A 98 -8.54 3.07 5.96
CA TYR A 98 -7.17 3.58 6.09
C TYR A 98 -6.15 2.51 6.46
N GLU A 99 -6.54 1.53 7.27
CA GLU A 99 -5.69 0.37 7.60
C GLU A 99 -5.41 -0.47 6.35
N LYS A 100 -6.45 -0.80 5.57
CA LYS A 100 -6.29 -1.51 4.29
C LYS A 100 -5.47 -0.71 3.30
N GLU A 101 -5.73 0.60 3.19
CA GLU A 101 -4.98 1.50 2.33
C GLU A 101 -3.48 1.40 2.66
N LYS A 102 -3.12 1.50 3.95
CA LYS A 102 -1.73 1.47 4.41
C LYS A 102 -1.02 0.17 4.06
N THR A 103 -1.71 -0.97 4.17
CA THR A 103 -1.19 -2.29 3.79
C THR A 103 -0.88 -2.35 2.29
N VAL A 104 -1.86 -1.99 1.45
CA VAL A 104 -1.71 -1.94 -0.02
C VAL A 104 -0.53 -1.05 -0.43
N TRP A 105 -0.40 0.13 0.16
CA TRP A 105 0.69 1.05 -0.14
C TRP A 105 2.06 0.51 0.28
N THR A 106 2.12 -0.21 1.39
CA THR A 106 3.38 -0.77 1.91
C THR A 106 3.87 -1.88 0.99
N GLU A 107 2.99 -2.81 0.62
CA GLU A 107 3.29 -3.89 -0.34
C GLU A 107 3.72 -3.31 -1.70
N ALA A 108 2.98 -2.31 -2.19
CA ALA A 108 3.31 -1.57 -3.40
C ALA A 108 4.71 -0.95 -3.36
N SER A 109 5.03 -0.29 -2.26
CA SER A 109 6.33 0.35 -2.07
C SER A 109 7.45 -0.69 -2.03
N ILE A 110 7.26 -1.81 -1.33
CA ILE A 110 8.25 -2.90 -1.24
C ILE A 110 8.53 -3.49 -2.61
N ALA A 111 7.51 -3.86 -3.38
CA ALA A 111 7.78 -4.47 -4.68
C ALA A 111 8.27 -3.45 -5.72
N ALA A 112 7.92 -2.16 -5.61
CA ALA A 112 8.53 -1.12 -6.42
C ALA A 112 10.04 -1.02 -6.12
N VAL A 113 10.43 -0.96 -4.84
CA VAL A 113 11.85 -0.95 -4.44
C VAL A 113 12.56 -2.21 -4.93
N SER A 114 11.94 -3.38 -4.83
CA SER A 114 12.51 -4.64 -5.34
C SER A 114 12.70 -4.61 -6.86
N LYS A 115 11.66 -4.25 -7.62
CA LYS A 115 11.65 -4.24 -9.09
C LYS A 115 12.69 -3.27 -9.67
N TYR A 116 12.72 -2.04 -9.18
CA TYR A 116 13.61 -1.01 -9.73
C TYR A 116 15.01 -1.05 -9.11
N GLY A 117 15.13 -1.53 -7.87
CA GLY A 117 16.42 -1.72 -7.21
C GLY A 117 17.12 -3.04 -7.57
N GLY A 118 16.42 -3.99 -8.18
CA GLY A 118 16.94 -5.32 -8.48
C GLY A 118 17.28 -6.13 -7.21
N ALA A 119 16.68 -5.78 -6.08
CA ALA A 119 16.96 -6.37 -4.78
C ALA A 119 15.81 -7.29 -4.35
N SER A 120 16.13 -8.36 -3.62
CA SER A 120 15.17 -9.30 -3.04
C SER A 120 15.45 -9.52 -1.57
N ALA A 121 14.55 -10.20 -0.86
CA ALA A 121 14.83 -10.67 0.50
C ALA A 121 16.14 -11.51 0.51
N GLY A 122 16.97 -11.29 1.51
CA GLY A 122 18.29 -11.90 1.67
C GLY A 122 19.43 -11.19 0.93
N TYR A 123 19.17 -10.09 0.21
CA TYR A 123 20.21 -9.41 -0.58
C TYR A 123 21.05 -8.42 0.23
N ARG A 124 20.81 -8.34 1.54
CA ARG A 124 21.46 -7.41 2.47
C ARG A 124 21.15 -5.96 2.08
N THR A 125 19.87 -5.61 2.13
CA THR A 125 19.35 -4.29 1.75
C THR A 125 18.23 -3.83 2.68
N MET A 126 17.69 -2.63 2.46
CA MET A 126 16.53 -2.13 3.21
C MET A 126 15.29 -3.02 3.12
N LEU A 127 15.17 -3.86 2.09
CA LEU A 127 14.06 -4.81 1.97
C LEU A 127 14.07 -5.84 3.11
N ASP A 128 15.25 -6.18 3.64
CA ASP A 128 15.39 -7.12 4.76
C ASP A 128 14.85 -6.53 6.08
N ALA A 129 14.65 -5.21 6.15
CA ALA A 129 13.91 -4.58 7.23
C ALA A 129 12.41 -4.44 6.90
N LEU A 130 12.07 -4.01 5.69
CA LEU A 130 10.69 -3.62 5.33
C LEU A 130 9.77 -4.82 5.09
N ILE A 131 10.27 -5.91 4.51
CA ILE A 131 9.48 -7.13 4.26
C ILE A 131 8.97 -7.75 5.57
N PRO A 132 9.84 -8.06 6.57
CA PRO A 132 9.35 -8.61 7.84
C PRO A 132 8.47 -7.63 8.60
N ALA A 133 8.73 -6.32 8.49
CA ALA A 133 7.84 -5.30 9.06
C ALA A 133 6.42 -5.37 8.45
N SER A 134 6.32 -5.42 7.13
CA SER A 134 5.03 -5.53 6.43
C SER A 134 4.27 -6.80 6.82
N ALA A 135 4.98 -7.94 6.85
CA ALA A 135 4.38 -9.23 7.21
C ALA A 135 3.81 -9.21 8.64
N VAL A 136 4.59 -8.75 9.62
CA VAL A 136 4.12 -8.66 11.02
C VAL A 136 3.01 -7.63 11.16
N HIS A 137 3.07 -6.50 10.45
CA HIS A 137 2.00 -5.51 10.52
C HIS A 137 0.66 -6.11 10.06
N GLN A 138 0.67 -6.79 8.92
CA GLN A 138 -0.52 -7.44 8.35
C GLN A 138 -1.03 -8.58 9.25
N GLU A 139 -0.13 -9.42 9.77
CA GLU A 139 -0.47 -10.48 10.72
C GLU A 139 -1.21 -9.92 11.95
N ARG A 140 -0.69 -8.85 12.56
CA ARG A 140 -1.25 -8.26 13.78
C ARG A 140 -2.57 -7.56 13.52
N LEU A 141 -2.71 -6.84 12.41
CA LEU A 141 -4.00 -6.25 12.02
C LEU A 141 -5.05 -7.34 11.75
N ASN A 142 -4.68 -8.43 11.07
CA ASN A 142 -5.60 -9.55 10.82
C ASN A 142 -5.98 -10.30 12.11
N ALA A 143 -5.11 -10.30 13.12
CA ALA A 143 -5.42 -10.82 14.45
C ALA A 143 -6.36 -9.92 15.27
N GLY A 144 -6.66 -8.71 14.78
CA GLY A 144 -7.50 -7.73 15.47
C GLY A 144 -6.77 -6.94 16.54
N ASP A 145 -5.43 -6.91 16.51
CA ASP A 145 -4.64 -6.09 17.43
C ASP A 145 -4.90 -4.59 17.17
N ASP A 146 -4.73 -3.77 18.20
CA ASP A 146 -4.75 -2.32 18.05
C ASP A 146 -3.67 -1.85 17.04
N PRO A 147 -4.00 -1.00 16.05
CA PRO A 147 -3.09 -0.57 14.98
C PRO A 147 -1.83 0.12 15.48
N SER A 148 -1.92 0.89 16.58
CA SER A 148 -0.74 1.54 17.15
C SER A 148 0.20 0.49 17.76
N THR A 149 -0.36 -0.54 18.37
CA THR A 149 0.38 -1.71 18.89
C THR A 149 0.96 -2.55 17.76
N ALA A 150 0.16 -2.88 16.74
CA ALA A 150 0.59 -3.59 15.54
C ALA A 150 1.74 -2.88 14.81
N PHE A 151 1.73 -1.54 14.78
CA PHE A 151 2.79 -0.75 14.16
C PHE A 151 4.09 -0.75 14.97
N VAL A 152 4.00 -0.81 16.30
CA VAL A 152 5.19 -0.99 17.16
C VAL A 152 5.78 -2.38 16.99
N LEU A 153 4.95 -3.43 17.01
CA LEU A 153 5.41 -4.81 16.80
C LEU A 153 6.05 -5.00 15.42
N SER A 154 5.48 -4.41 14.37
CA SER A 154 6.11 -4.44 13.05
C SER A 154 7.44 -3.68 13.00
N SER A 155 7.61 -2.63 13.81
CA SER A 155 8.90 -1.93 13.91
C SER A 155 9.98 -2.75 14.60
N GLU A 156 9.61 -3.64 15.52
CA GLU A 156 10.54 -4.61 16.12
C GLU A 156 10.97 -5.65 15.09
N ALA A 157 10.02 -6.13 14.27
CA ALA A 157 10.33 -7.00 13.13
C ALA A 157 11.25 -6.33 12.11
N ALA A 158 11.07 -5.03 11.85
CA ALA A 158 11.97 -4.24 11.00
C ALA A 158 13.40 -4.22 11.55
N LEU A 159 13.54 -4.02 12.87
CA LEU A 159 14.83 -4.01 13.54
C LEU A 159 15.49 -5.39 13.51
N SER A 160 14.79 -6.46 13.85
CA SER A 160 15.33 -7.82 13.78
C SER A 160 15.72 -8.21 12.36
N GLY A 161 14.91 -7.82 11.37
CA GLY A 161 15.24 -7.98 9.95
C GLY A 161 16.53 -7.25 9.56
N ALA A 162 16.65 -5.98 9.91
CA ALA A 162 17.87 -5.20 9.70
C ALA A 162 19.08 -5.80 10.42
N GLU A 163 18.93 -6.26 11.65
CA GLU A 163 20.00 -6.90 12.40
C GLU A 163 20.43 -8.22 11.77
N SER A 164 19.53 -9.02 11.20
CA SER A 164 19.90 -10.30 10.55
C SER A 164 20.80 -10.14 9.32
N THR A 165 20.87 -8.93 8.76
CA THR A 165 21.66 -8.66 7.54
C THR A 165 23.16 -8.87 7.70
N ARG A 166 23.69 -8.87 8.94
CA ARG A 166 25.12 -9.16 9.22
C ARG A 166 25.53 -10.55 8.77
N ASP A 167 24.58 -11.49 8.71
CA ASP A 167 24.82 -12.88 8.30
C ASP A 167 24.47 -13.14 6.83
N MET A 168 24.08 -12.10 6.09
CA MET A 168 23.70 -12.18 4.68
C MET A 168 24.84 -11.79 3.74
N GLN A 169 24.90 -12.45 2.58
CA GLN A 169 25.78 -12.05 1.49
C GLN A 169 25.16 -10.90 0.69
N ALA A 170 25.91 -9.80 0.53
CA ALA A 170 25.49 -8.68 -0.29
C ALA A 170 25.36 -9.08 -1.77
N GLN A 171 24.16 -8.93 -2.32
CA GLN A 171 23.88 -9.20 -3.75
C GLN A 171 23.44 -7.94 -4.50
N ALA A 172 23.11 -6.86 -3.79
CA ALA A 172 22.71 -5.58 -4.37
C ALA A 172 23.32 -4.39 -3.60
N GLY A 173 23.23 -3.21 -4.21
CA GLY A 173 23.70 -1.96 -3.61
C GLY A 173 25.23 -1.84 -3.50
N ARG A 174 25.71 -0.82 -2.77
CA ARG A 174 27.15 -0.57 -2.61
C ARG A 174 27.84 -1.60 -1.71
N SER A 175 27.08 -2.28 -0.86
CA SER A 175 27.58 -3.38 -0.03
C SER A 175 28.12 -4.52 -0.88
N SER A 176 27.61 -4.75 -2.10
CA SER A 176 28.12 -5.81 -2.99
C SER A 176 29.54 -5.56 -3.53
N TYR A 177 30.07 -4.35 -3.40
CA TYR A 177 31.44 -3.99 -3.81
C TYR A 177 32.50 -4.29 -2.74
N ILE A 178 32.06 -4.66 -1.53
CA ILE A 178 32.90 -4.84 -0.36
C ILE A 178 33.03 -6.34 -0.09
N SER A 179 34.22 -6.80 0.33
CA SER A 179 34.43 -8.21 0.66
C SER A 179 33.58 -8.63 1.86
N ALA A 180 33.13 -9.89 1.86
CA ALA A 180 32.33 -10.46 2.94
C ALA A 180 33.03 -10.36 4.31
N GLU A 181 34.36 -10.39 4.33
CA GLU A 181 35.17 -10.27 5.55
C GLU A 181 35.07 -8.89 6.20
N ILE A 182 34.97 -7.81 5.40
CA ILE A 182 34.78 -6.44 5.92
C ILE A 182 33.33 -6.23 6.38
N LEU A 183 32.38 -6.87 5.70
CA LEU A 183 30.96 -6.79 6.05
C LEU A 183 30.57 -7.67 7.24
N ALA A 184 31.43 -8.62 7.60
CA ALA A 184 31.19 -9.56 8.68
C ALA A 184 30.85 -8.82 9.97
N SER A 185 29.80 -9.29 10.64
CA SER A 185 29.36 -8.77 11.94
C SER A 185 28.85 -7.32 11.95
N VAL A 186 28.80 -6.61 10.82
CA VAL A 186 28.15 -5.30 10.72
C VAL A 186 26.82 -5.47 9.98
N PRO A 187 25.68 -4.98 10.47
CA PRO A 187 24.43 -4.99 9.70
C PRO A 187 24.50 -4.01 8.52
N ASP A 188 23.66 -4.22 7.51
CA ASP A 188 23.54 -3.31 6.37
C ASP A 188 23.09 -1.91 6.82
N PRO A 189 23.81 -0.84 6.47
CA PRO A 189 23.43 0.51 6.87
C PRO A 189 22.09 0.96 6.26
N GLY A 190 21.73 0.47 5.07
CA GLY A 190 20.44 0.77 4.45
C GLY A 190 19.28 0.12 5.19
N ALA A 191 19.44 -1.13 5.61
CA ALA A 191 18.47 -1.82 6.47
C ALA A 191 18.34 -1.18 7.85
N MET A 192 19.45 -0.84 8.50
CA MET A 192 19.44 -0.16 9.80
C MET A 192 18.78 1.21 9.73
N ALA A 193 19.08 1.99 8.69
CA ALA A 193 18.42 3.27 8.46
C ALA A 193 16.91 3.09 8.25
N ALA A 194 16.51 2.04 7.52
CA ALA A 194 15.11 1.73 7.29
C ALA A 194 14.35 1.39 8.58
N ALA A 195 14.91 0.49 9.39
CA ALA A 195 14.38 0.16 10.70
C ALA A 195 14.28 1.38 11.62
N ALA A 196 15.28 2.27 11.60
CA ALA A 196 15.30 3.46 12.45
C ALA A 196 14.18 4.45 12.14
N TRP A 197 13.96 4.81 10.86
CA TRP A 197 12.87 5.74 10.52
C TRP A 197 11.50 5.09 10.74
N TYR A 198 11.37 3.79 10.44
CA TYR A 198 10.12 3.05 10.61
C TYR A 198 9.72 2.99 12.09
N ARG A 199 10.67 2.65 12.97
CA ARG A 199 10.48 2.67 14.43
C ARG A 199 10.16 4.05 14.97
N SER A 200 10.84 5.08 14.48
CA SER A 200 10.57 6.46 14.89
C SER A 200 9.14 6.87 14.55
N ALA A 201 8.65 6.51 13.35
CA ALA A 201 7.27 6.73 12.95
C ALA A 201 6.28 5.95 13.84
N ALA A 202 6.56 4.69 14.16
CA ALA A 202 5.70 3.86 15.01
C ALA A 202 5.53 4.43 16.42
N LEU A 203 6.64 4.83 17.05
CA LEU A 203 6.62 5.44 18.38
C LEU A 203 5.89 6.79 18.37
N ALA A 204 6.16 7.64 17.37
CA ALA A 204 5.48 8.93 17.26
C ALA A 204 3.95 8.81 17.11
N ILE A 205 3.47 7.78 16.41
CA ILE A 205 2.03 7.50 16.31
C ILE A 205 1.48 7.00 17.65
N LYS A 206 2.16 6.05 18.30
CA LYS A 206 1.74 5.51 19.59
C LYS A 206 1.63 6.60 20.66
N ASP A 207 2.62 7.50 20.72
CA ASP A 207 2.63 8.62 21.67
C ASP A 207 1.43 9.55 21.44
N LYS A 208 1.09 9.84 20.17
CA LYS A 208 -0.10 10.64 19.84
C LYS A 208 -1.40 9.95 20.19
N CYS A 209 -1.52 8.64 19.97
CA CYS A 209 -2.71 7.87 20.33
C CYS A 209 -2.92 7.81 21.85
N GLN A 210 -1.85 7.80 22.64
CA GLN A 210 -1.92 7.80 24.11
C GLN A 210 -2.23 9.18 24.72
N ALA A 211 -2.01 10.26 23.96
CA ALA A 211 -2.29 11.63 24.38
C ALA A 211 -3.74 12.09 24.14
N LEU A 212 -4.55 11.28 23.45
CA LEU A 212 -5.96 11.52 23.13
C LEU A 212 -6.88 10.77 24.10
#